data_AF-A0A2D6D5N4-F1
#
_entry.id   AF-A0A2D6D5N4-F1
#
_cell.length_a   1.000
_cell.length_b   1.000
_cell.length_c   1.000
_cell.angle_alpha   90.00
_cell.angle_beta   90.00
_cell.angle_gamma   90.00
#
_symmetry.space_group_name_H-M   'P 1'
#
loop_
_entity.id
_entity.type
_entity.pdbx_description
1 polymer ?
#
loop_
_entity_poly.entity_id
_entity_poly.type
_entity_poly.pdbx_seq_one_letter_code
_entity_poly.pdbx_strand_id
1 'polypeptide(L)' 'MLDTALAVKILFWAGIANVIFILLVFFSCRCLAGQKITTWLFRYSWFKKVYKYHCYYWWAFFVSVLIHTFLAFYVFGFNL' A
#
# COMPACT_ATOMS: atom_id res chain seq x y z
N MET A 1 -18.43 -21.43 1.13
CA MET A 1 -18.39 -20.48 0.01
C MET A 1 -18.30 -19.10 0.61
N LEU A 2 -17.36 -18.26 0.16
CA LEU A 2 -17.28 -16.89 0.64
C LEU A 2 -18.49 -16.13 0.08
N ASP A 3 -19.26 -15.46 0.95
CA ASP A 3 -20.39 -14.64 0.52
C ASP A 3 -19.87 -13.51 -0.38
N THR A 4 -20.47 -13.35 -1.57
CA THR A 4 -20.08 -12.35 -2.56
C THR A 4 -20.15 -10.92 -2.01
N ALA A 5 -21.13 -10.60 -1.17
CA ALA A 5 -21.25 -9.29 -0.55
C ALA A 5 -20.13 -9.05 0.48
N LEU A 6 -19.71 -10.08 1.22
CA LEU A 6 -18.56 -9.99 2.11
C LEU A 6 -17.26 -9.82 1.31
N ALA A 7 -17.10 -10.57 0.23
CA ALA A 7 -15.93 -10.51 -0.65
C ALA A 7 -15.73 -9.12 -1.26
N VAL A 8 -16.81 -8.49 -1.74
CA VAL A 8 -16.78 -7.12 -2.29
C VAL A 8 -16.36 -6.09 -1.23
N LYS A 9 -16.84 -6.22 0.02
CA LYS A 9 -16.42 -5.32 1.12
C LYS A 9 -14.93 -5.46 1.42
N ILE A 10 -14.42 -6.70 1.49
CA ILE A 10 -12.99 -6.95 1.71
C ILE A 10 -12.18 -6.37 0.54
N LEU A 11 -12.65 -6.56 -0.69
CA LEU A 11 -12.00 -6.04 -1.89
C LEU A 11 -11.89 -4.51 -1.87
N PHE A 12 -12.96 -3.81 -1.48
CA PHE A 12 -12.97 -2.36 -1.35
C PHE A 12 -11.94 -1.87 -0.32
N TRP A 13 -11.91 -2.47 0.87
CA TRP A 13 -10.93 -2.12 1.91
C TRP A 13 -9.49 -2.47 1.50
N ALA A 14 -9.27 -3.60 0.83
CA ALA A 14 -7.97 -3.97 0.29
C ALA A 14 -7.49 -2.96 -0.79
N GLY A 15 -8.42 -2.42 -1.60
CA GLY A 15 -8.13 -1.36 -2.56
C GLY A 15 -7.68 -0.07 -1.88
N ILE A 16 -8.40 0.36 -0.83
CA ILE A 16 -8.00 1.53 -0.02
C ILE A 16 -6.63 1.31 0.62
N ALA A 17 -6.39 0.12 1.18
CA ALA A 17 -5.11 -0.23 1.78
C ALA A 17 -3.97 -0.12 0.75
N ASN A 18 -4.17 -0.59 -0.48
CA ASN A 18 -3.19 -0.45 -1.57
C ASN A 18 -2.85 1.02 -1.85
N VAL A 19 -3.85 1.90 -1.91
CA VAL A 19 -3.65 3.34 -2.12
C VAL A 19 -2.84 3.97 -0.97
N ILE A 20 -3.14 3.61 0.27
CA ILE A 20 -2.41 4.11 1.44
C ILE A 20 -0.97 3.60 1.43
N PHE A 21 -0.76 2.31 1.17
CA PHE A 21 0.57 1.71 1.15
C PHE A 21 1.44 2.24 0.01
N ILE A 22 0.89 2.47 -1.19
CA ILE A 22 1.69 3.04 -2.27
C ILE A 22 2.09 4.48 -1.99
N LEU A 23 1.23 5.28 -1.34
CA LEU A 23 1.59 6.62 -0.87
C LEU A 23 2.70 6.55 0.19
N LEU A 24 2.58 5.66 1.18
CA LEU A 24 3.62 5.46 2.19
C LEU A 24 4.95 5.05 1.55
N VAL A 25 4.94 4.10 0.61
CA VAL A 25 6.12 3.67 -0.15
C VAL A 25 6.72 4.82 -0.93
N PHE A 26 5.89 5.63 -1.61
CA PHE A 26 6.33 6.78 -2.39
C PHE A 26 7.01 7.82 -1.48
N PHE A 27 6.33 8.27 -0.41
CA PHE A 27 6.88 9.28 0.50
C PHE A 27 8.10 8.81 1.30
N SER A 28 8.22 7.50 1.54
CA SER A 28 9.40 6.91 2.18
C SER A 28 10.49 6.49 1.19
N CYS A 29 10.30 6.69 -0.12
CA CYS A 29 11.24 6.23 -1.13
C CYS A 29 12.57 6.99 -1.04
N ARG A 30 13.68 6.25 -1.14
CA ARG A 30 15.04 6.80 -1.28
C ARG A 30 15.17 7.75 -2.48
N CYS A 31 14.39 7.56 -3.53
CA CYS A 31 14.38 8.41 -4.72
C CYS A 31 13.90 9.84 -4.41
N LEU A 32 13.02 9.98 -3.41
CA LEU A 32 12.54 11.27 -2.94
C LEU A 32 13.45 11.86 -1.86
N ALA A 33 14.15 11.03 -1.05
CA ALA A 33 14.98 11.46 0.08
C ALA A 33 16.08 12.50 -0.26
N GLY A 34 16.47 12.66 -1.52
CA GLY A 34 17.43 13.66 -2.00
C GLY A 34 16.85 15.05 -2.33
N GLN A 35 15.53 15.23 -2.28
CA GLN A 35 14.85 16.50 -2.58
C GLN A 35 14.88 17.43 -1.35
N LYS A 36 14.94 18.76 -1.55
CA LYS A 36 15.03 19.75 -0.46
C LYS A 36 13.91 19.60 0.60
N ILE A 37 12.72 19.21 0.17
CA ILE A 37 11.54 18.98 1.03
C ILE A 37 11.77 17.79 1.97
N THR A 38 12.22 16.65 1.45
CA THR A 38 12.48 15.47 2.29
C THR A 38 13.62 15.71 3.27
N THR A 39 14.66 16.46 2.90
CA THR A 39 15.75 16.81 3.83
C THR A 39 15.26 17.65 5.01
N TRP A 40 14.25 18.51 4.79
CA TRP A 40 13.58 19.25 5.87
C TRP A 40 12.71 18.32 6.72
N LEU A 41 11.94 17.42 6.12
CA LEU A 41 11.14 16.42 6.85
C LEU A 41 12.00 15.47 7.71
N PHE A 42 13.22 15.14 7.27
CA PHE A 42 14.19 14.34 8.03
C PHE A 42 14.61 14.97 9.37
N ARG A 43 14.32 16.25 9.62
CA ARG A 43 14.51 16.87 10.95
C ARG A 43 13.56 16.29 11.99
N TYR A 44 12.38 15.84 11.58
CA TYR A 44 11.38 15.28 12.48
C TYR A 44 11.62 13.79 12.74
N SER A 45 11.61 13.41 14.02
CA SER A 45 11.86 12.03 14.45
C SER A 45 10.80 11.03 13.94
N TRP A 46 9.56 11.49 13.74
CA TRP A 46 8.49 10.67 13.17
C TRP A 46 8.78 10.26 11.73
N PHE A 47 9.32 11.18 10.91
CA PHE A 47 9.62 10.91 9.50
C PHE A 47 10.77 9.90 9.37
N LYS A 48 11.78 9.99 10.25
CA LYS A 48 12.85 8.98 10.33
C LYS A 48 12.32 7.58 10.61
N LYS A 49 11.29 7.45 11.47
CA LYS A 49 10.64 6.16 11.74
C LYS A 49 9.94 5.64 10.49
N VAL A 50 9.12 6.46 9.84
CA VAL A 50 8.43 6.10 8.59
C VAL A 50 9.44 5.66 7.52
N TYR A 51 10.53 6.41 7.35
CA TYR A 51 11.59 6.06 6.40
C TYR A 51 12.26 4.72 6.72
N LYS A 52 12.52 4.41 8.00
CA LYS A 52 13.11 3.14 8.43
C LYS A 52 12.23 1.93 8.07
N TYR A 53 10.91 2.10 8.05
CA TYR A 53 9.96 1.04 7.72
C TYR A 53 9.66 0.89 6.23
N HIS A 54 10.34 1.65 5.34
CA HIS A 54 10.11 1.63 3.89
C HIS A 54 10.04 0.21 3.30
N CYS A 55 11.02 -0.65 3.59
CA CYS A 55 11.05 -2.01 3.08
C CYS A 55 9.86 -2.85 3.57
N TYR A 56 9.39 -2.63 4.80
CA TYR A 56 8.22 -3.31 5.34
C TYR A 56 6.93 -2.85 4.66
N TYR A 57 6.79 -1.55 4.36
CA TYR A 57 5.67 -1.04 3.58
C TYR A 57 5.64 -1.65 2.18
N TRP A 58 6.82 -1.88 1.58
CA TRP A 58 6.93 -2.55 0.29
C TRP A 58 6.37 -3.97 0.36
N TRP A 59 6.81 -4.77 1.33
CA TRP A 59 6.28 -6.12 1.53
C TRP A 59 4.77 -6.13 1.82
N ALA A 60 4.29 -5.23 2.69
CA ALA A 60 2.86 -5.11 3.00
C ALA A 60 2.04 -4.71 1.77
N PHE A 61 2.55 -3.78 0.95
CA PHE A 61 1.93 -3.39 -0.30
C PHE A 61 1.80 -4.57 -1.27
N PHE A 62 2.88 -5.33 -1.48
CA PHE A 62 2.85 -6.50 -2.37
C PHE A 62 1.85 -7.55 -1.92
N VAL A 63 1.83 -7.88 -0.63
CA VAL A 63 0.87 -8.82 -0.06
C VAL A 63 -0.56 -8.31 -0.26
N SER A 64 -0.81 -7.03 0.01
CA SER A 64 -2.13 -6.41 -0.15
C SER A 64 -2.58 -6.37 -1.61
N VAL A 65 -1.69 -6.08 -2.56
CA VAL A 65 -1.97 -6.13 -4.01
C VAL A 65 -2.31 -7.56 -4.44
N LEU A 66 -1.51 -8.56 -4.03
CA LEU A 66 -1.80 -9.96 -4.35
C LEU A 66 -3.18 -10.37 -3.85
N ILE A 67 -3.49 -10.10 -2.58
CA ILE A 67 -4.81 -10.41 -2.00
C ILE A 67 -5.91 -9.71 -2.80
N HIS A 68 -5.77 -8.41 -3.07
CA HIS A 68 -6.76 -7.63 -3.81
C HIS A 68 -6.99 -8.20 -5.22
N THR A 69 -5.92 -8.54 -5.94
CA THR A 69 -5.98 -9.10 -7.30
C THR A 69 -6.61 -10.49 -7.30
N PHE A 70 -6.23 -11.39 -6.40
CA PHE A 70 -6.86 -12.72 -6.30
C PHE A 70 -8.34 -12.62 -5.95
N LEU A 71 -8.71 -11.74 -5.02
CA LEU A 71 -10.10 -11.52 -4.63
C LEU A 71 -10.91 -10.88 -5.78
N ALA A 72 -10.31 -9.98 -6.55
CA ALA A 72 -10.93 -9.40 -7.73
C ALA A 72 -11.23 -10.46 -8.79
N PHE A 73 -10.26 -11.32 -9.08
CA PHE A 73 -10.49 -12.44 -10.01
C PHE A 73 -11.53 -13.43 -9.49
N TYR A 74 -11.58 -13.68 -8.17
CA TYR A 74 -12.59 -14.56 -7.58
C TYR A 74 -14.02 -13.99 -7.68
N VAL A 75 -14.17 -12.67 -7.45
CA VAL A 75 -15.50 -12.02 -7.40
C VAL A 75 -16.01 -11.63 -8.79
N PHE A 76 -15.15 -11.06 -9.64
CA PHE A 76 -15.54 -10.53 -10.96
C PHE A 76 -15.18 -11.47 -12.12
N GLY A 77 -14.38 -12.51 -11.87
CA GLY A 77 -13.90 -13.41 -12.91
C GLY A 77 -12.78 -12.80 -13.76
N PHE A 78 -12.46 -13.49 -14.86
CA PHE A 78 -11.46 -13.06 -15.85
C PHE A 78 -12.06 -12.20 -16.98
N ASN A 79 -13.31 -11.77 -16.86
CA ASN A 79 -13.98 -10.95 -17.85
C ASN A 79 -13.77 -9.47 -17.52
N LEU A 80 -12.63 -8.94 -17.94
CA LEU A 80 -12.40 -7.50 -18.08
C LEU A 80 -12.79 -7.06 -19.50
#